data_AF-A0AAE1V9Z0-F1
#
_entry.id   AF-A0AAE1V9Z0-F1
#
_cell.length_a   1.000
_cell.length_b   1.000
_cell.length_c   1.000
_cell.angle_alpha   90.00
_cell.angle_beta   90.00
_cell.angle_gamma   90.00
#
_symmetry.space_group_name_H-M   'P 1'
#
loop_
_entity.id
_entity.type
_entity.pdbx_description
1 polymer ?
#
loop_
_entity_poly.entity_id
_entity_poly.type
_entity_poly.pdbx_seq_one_letter_code
_entity_poly.pdbx_strand_id
1 'polypeptide(L)'
;MKELSKHLEFVCVISELYLKRLIKHAALELQQERVNKWNIGLFDFSAEPEFVGNEIVKCINMAKDGIHAVVVVLSMRTRFSREEQAAVQSLSLSLRELFGSKISDYMNLVFTGGDDLEDNDETLDDYFCRDCPEPLKNALTMCGNRRVLLDKETKDPLKKADQLEQLIFLVNVVVENNGGKPYTDDLFKELKVESKLKETTHRLEEKLAKEQAARLKAELSAKEAQKKSDDEIRKLREYLERAQKESEELRGLSDRGMCNIL
;
A
#
# COMPACT_ATOMS: atom_id res chain seq x y z
N MET A 1 27.84 -9.34 -23.48
CA MET A 1 27.94 -8.41 -22.34
C MET A 1 27.36 -7.09 -22.79
N LYS A 2 26.15 -6.73 -22.35
CA LYS A 2 25.53 -5.44 -22.70
C LYS A 2 26.22 -4.35 -21.87
N GLU A 3 26.52 -3.23 -22.51
CA GLU A 3 26.98 -2.00 -21.85
C GLU A 3 25.98 -1.63 -20.75
N LEU A 4 26.35 -1.87 -19.48
CA LEU A 4 25.72 -1.16 -18.37
C LEU A 4 26.18 0.29 -18.49
N SER A 5 25.20 1.16 -18.69
CA SER A 5 25.39 2.59 -18.92
C SER A 5 26.21 3.22 -17.80
N LYS A 6 27.14 4.09 -18.19
CA LYS A 6 27.99 4.91 -17.31
C LYS A 6 27.18 6.05 -16.65
N HIS A 7 26.01 5.77 -16.10
CA HIS A 7 25.21 6.75 -15.37
C HIS A 7 25.60 6.77 -13.89
N LEU A 8 25.66 7.97 -13.32
CA LEU A 8 25.80 8.12 -11.88
C LEU A 8 24.48 7.73 -11.22
N GLU A 9 24.48 6.65 -10.44
CA GLU A 9 23.31 6.26 -9.66
C GLU A 9 23.31 7.03 -8.34
N PHE A 10 22.16 7.61 -8.00
CA PHE A 10 21.97 8.23 -6.68
C PHE A 10 21.36 7.21 -5.72
N VAL A 11 22.07 6.88 -4.66
CA VAL A 11 21.64 5.92 -3.64
C VAL A 11 21.35 6.67 -2.35
N CYS A 12 20.12 6.55 -1.85
CA CYS A 12 19.72 7.06 -0.55
C CYS A 12 19.96 5.97 0.49
N VAL A 13 20.73 6.25 1.54
CA VAL A 13 20.98 5.31 2.62
C VAL A 13 20.37 5.83 3.92
N ILE A 14 19.53 5.00 4.53
CA ILE A 14 18.78 5.27 5.76
C ILE A 14 19.31 4.30 6.81
N SER A 15 19.75 4.81 7.96
CA SER A 15 20.43 4.00 8.99
C SER A 15 20.29 4.59 10.37
N GLU A 16 20.48 3.81 11.42
CA GLU A 16 20.55 4.34 12.78
C GLU A 16 21.79 5.25 12.99
N LEU A 17 21.67 6.25 13.88
CA LEU A 17 22.74 7.18 14.30
C LEU A 17 24.12 6.56 14.49
N TYR A 18 24.19 5.37 15.08
CA TYR A 18 25.44 4.70 15.42
C TYR A 18 26.12 4.05 14.21
N LEU A 19 25.38 3.79 13.12
CA LEU A 19 25.90 3.20 11.89
C LEU A 19 26.38 4.26 10.88
N LYS A 20 26.10 5.55 11.12
CA LYS A 20 26.55 6.66 10.26
C LYS A 20 28.05 6.65 9.98
N ARG A 21 28.89 6.26 10.96
CA ARG A 21 30.35 6.18 10.76
C ARG A 21 30.76 5.04 9.83
N LEU A 22 30.15 3.87 10.02
CA LEU A 22 30.44 2.67 9.23
C LEU A 22 30.00 2.87 7.77
N ILE A 23 28.79 3.38 7.57
CA ILE A 23 28.24 3.60 6.22
C ILE A 23 28.94 4.77 5.54
N LYS A 24 29.34 5.82 6.26
CA LYS A 24 30.15 6.90 5.68
C LYS A 24 31.53 6.40 5.23
N HIS A 25 32.14 5.45 5.96
CA HIS A 25 33.38 4.81 5.55
C HIS A 25 33.18 3.93 4.31
N ALA A 26 32.18 3.06 4.31
CA ALA A 26 31.85 2.22 3.16
C ALA A 26 31.48 3.07 1.92
N ALA A 27 30.73 4.16 2.10
CA ALA A 27 30.42 5.13 1.05
C ALA A 27 31.67 5.85 0.51
N LEU A 28 32.63 6.16 1.37
CA LEU A 28 33.89 6.78 0.98
C LEU A 28 34.81 5.79 0.24
N GLU A 29 34.83 4.52 0.68
CA GLU A 29 35.53 3.42 0.00
C GLU A 29 34.92 3.15 -1.38
N LEU A 30 33.57 3.08 -1.48
CA LEU A 30 32.82 3.01 -2.75
C LEU A 30 33.16 4.14 -3.72
N GLN A 31 33.34 5.37 -3.22
CA GLN A 31 33.72 6.51 -4.04
C GLN A 31 35.19 6.48 -4.49
N GLN A 32 36.08 5.82 -3.74
CA GLN A 32 37.51 5.76 -4.03
C GLN A 32 37.87 4.65 -5.02
N GLU A 33 37.15 3.54 -5.03
CA GLU A 33 37.49 2.37 -5.87
C GLU A 33 37.18 2.52 -7.37
N ARG A 34 36.58 3.64 -7.82
CA ARG A 34 36.28 3.96 -9.24
C ARG A 34 35.48 2.88 -10.01
N VAL A 35 34.88 1.90 -9.34
CA VAL A 35 34.13 0.83 -10.01
C VAL A 35 32.73 1.30 -10.40
N ASN A 36 32.06 2.12 -9.57
CA ASN A 36 30.77 2.75 -9.87
C ASN A 36 30.71 4.17 -9.29
N LYS A 37 30.17 5.14 -10.02
CA LYS A 37 30.12 6.55 -9.59
C LYS A 37 28.80 6.82 -8.87
N TRP A 38 28.66 6.33 -7.63
CA TRP A 38 27.47 6.55 -6.81
C TRP A 38 27.49 7.91 -6.10
N ASN A 39 26.36 8.62 -6.19
CA ASN A 39 26.07 9.77 -5.32
C ASN A 39 25.28 9.28 -4.12
N ILE A 40 25.86 9.37 -2.92
CA ILE A 40 25.28 8.78 -1.71
C ILE A 40 24.74 9.88 -0.81
N GLY A 41 23.46 9.77 -0.44
CA GLY A 41 22.87 10.54 0.65
C GLY A 41 22.75 9.67 1.91
N LEU A 42 23.13 10.18 3.08
CA LEU A 42 23.15 9.43 4.36
C LEU A 42 22.22 10.05 5.39
N PHE A 43 21.26 9.26 5.89
CA PHE A 43 20.20 9.74 6.77
C PHE A 43 19.92 8.83 7.94
N ASP A 44 19.30 9.43 8.95
CA ASP A 44 19.05 8.82 10.24
C ASP A 44 17.65 8.23 10.31
N PHE A 45 17.56 7.02 10.83
CA PHE A 45 16.30 6.33 11.03
C PHE A 45 15.75 6.43 12.46
N SER A 46 16.52 6.90 13.44
CA SER A 46 16.03 7.00 14.84
C SER A 46 15.21 8.26 15.13
N ALA A 47 14.90 9.06 14.10
CA ALA A 47 14.10 10.26 14.23
C ALA A 47 12.63 9.94 13.89
N GLU A 48 11.71 10.75 14.41
CA GLU A 48 10.28 10.61 14.13
C GLU A 48 10.00 10.45 12.62
N PRO A 49 8.95 9.73 12.22
CA PRO A 49 8.72 9.40 10.81
C PRO A 49 8.67 10.59 9.84
N GLU A 50 8.19 11.73 10.33
CA GLU A 50 8.19 13.00 9.58
C GLU A 50 9.60 13.47 9.22
N PHE A 51 10.59 13.18 10.07
CA PHE A 51 12.00 13.50 9.82
C PHE A 51 12.58 12.64 8.70
N VAL A 52 12.34 11.32 8.72
CA VAL A 52 12.81 10.41 7.65
C VAL A 52 12.20 10.79 6.30
N GLY A 53 10.91 11.17 6.30
CA GLY A 53 10.25 11.73 5.13
C GLY A 53 10.96 12.97 4.59
N ASN A 54 11.23 13.96 5.44
CA ASN A 54 11.92 15.17 5.05
C ASN A 54 13.33 14.90 4.50
N GLU A 55 14.04 13.94 5.07
CA GLU A 55 15.36 13.54 4.60
C GLU A 55 15.32 12.89 3.21
N ILE A 56 14.31 12.07 2.91
CA ILE A 56 14.14 11.51 1.56
C ILE A 56 13.71 12.59 0.56
N VAL A 57 12.86 13.55 0.96
CA VAL A 57 12.56 14.71 0.10
C VAL A 57 13.85 15.50 -0.20
N LYS A 58 14.72 15.70 0.79
CA LYS A 58 16.05 16.29 0.56
C LYS A 58 16.89 15.44 -0.39
N CYS A 59 16.86 14.11 -0.27
CA CYS A 59 17.54 13.22 -1.23
C CYS A 59 17.06 13.43 -2.65
N ILE A 60 15.73 13.43 -2.85
CA ILE A 60 15.13 13.64 -4.18
C ILE A 60 15.55 15.00 -4.73
N ASN A 61 15.57 16.04 -3.90
CA ASN A 61 16.00 17.38 -4.32
C ASN A 61 17.51 17.48 -4.61
N MET A 62 18.35 16.71 -3.92
CA MET A 62 19.79 16.63 -4.19
C MET A 62 20.10 15.77 -5.41
N ALA A 63 19.28 14.75 -5.66
CA ALA A 63 19.40 13.85 -6.78
C ALA A 63 18.78 14.50 -8.02
N LYS A 64 19.61 15.16 -8.83
CA LYS A 64 19.18 15.85 -10.06
C LYS A 64 18.25 15.00 -10.95
N ASP A 65 18.51 13.70 -11.00
CA ASP A 65 17.78 12.74 -11.83
C ASP A 65 16.88 11.79 -11.00
N GLY A 66 16.82 11.93 -9.67
CA GLY A 66 16.06 11.05 -8.76
C GLY A 66 16.87 9.91 -8.13
N ILE A 67 16.20 9.14 -7.26
CA ILE A 67 16.81 8.08 -6.44
C ILE A 67 16.75 6.74 -7.18
N HIS A 68 17.89 6.10 -7.36
CA HIS A 68 17.99 4.81 -8.07
C HIS A 68 17.79 3.62 -7.13
N ALA A 69 18.20 3.77 -5.87
CA ALA A 69 17.94 2.79 -4.81
C ALA A 69 17.87 3.49 -3.45
N VAL A 70 17.08 2.92 -2.55
CA VAL A 70 17.01 3.25 -1.14
C VAL A 70 17.54 2.05 -0.36
N VAL A 71 18.54 2.26 0.48
CA VAL A 71 19.16 1.23 1.30
C VAL A 71 18.82 1.50 2.75
N VAL A 72 18.12 0.57 3.40
CA VAL A 72 17.79 0.66 4.82
C VAL A 72 18.72 -0.27 5.59
N VAL A 73 19.53 0.29 6.48
CA VAL A 73 20.53 -0.45 7.25
C VAL A 73 20.03 -0.72 8.67
N LEU A 74 20.02 -1.99 9.07
CA LEU A 74 19.57 -2.47 10.38
C LEU A 74 20.67 -3.29 11.06
N SER A 75 20.83 -3.16 12.38
CA SER A 75 21.86 -3.90 13.12
C SER A 75 21.33 -5.22 13.70
N MET A 76 22.13 -6.30 13.62
CA MET A 76 21.78 -7.66 14.06
C MET A 76 22.40 -8.05 15.40
N ARG A 77 22.49 -7.10 16.35
CA ARG A 77 23.32 -7.26 17.57
C ARG A 77 22.90 -8.38 18.52
N THR A 78 21.66 -8.92 18.44
CA THR A 78 21.18 -10.10 19.19
C THR A 78 19.72 -10.41 18.88
N ARG A 79 18.81 -9.46 19.18
CA ARG A 79 17.37 -9.53 18.90
C ARG A 79 16.83 -8.11 18.82
N PHE A 80 15.87 -7.87 17.92
CA PHE A 80 15.17 -6.59 17.87
C PHE A 80 14.30 -6.41 19.13
N SER A 81 14.63 -5.37 19.88
CA SER A 81 13.80 -4.79 20.94
C SER A 81 12.43 -4.33 20.41
N ARG A 82 11.49 -4.06 21.32
CA ARG A 82 10.16 -3.55 20.94
C ARG A 82 10.28 -2.19 20.25
N GLU A 83 11.23 -1.38 20.70
CA GLU A 83 11.55 -0.06 20.17
C GLU A 83 12.07 -0.17 18.74
N GLU A 84 13.02 -1.06 18.46
CA GLU A 84 13.54 -1.29 17.11
C GLU A 84 12.47 -1.88 16.19
N GLN A 85 11.62 -2.78 16.69
CA GLN A 85 10.48 -3.32 15.94
C GLN A 85 9.47 -2.23 15.55
N ALA A 86 9.10 -1.39 16.51
CA ALA A 86 8.20 -0.26 16.29
C ALA A 86 8.80 0.75 15.30
N ALA A 87 10.11 0.99 15.39
CA ALA A 87 10.82 1.83 14.44
C ALA A 87 10.74 1.22 13.03
N VAL A 88 11.15 -0.04 12.82
CA VAL A 88 11.07 -0.70 11.50
C VAL A 88 9.66 -0.69 10.93
N GLN A 89 8.64 -0.93 11.76
CA GLN A 89 7.24 -0.82 11.35
C GLN A 89 6.89 0.59 10.91
N SER A 90 7.23 1.59 11.73
CA SER A 90 6.93 2.98 11.49
C SER A 90 7.64 3.51 10.24
N LEU A 91 8.89 3.11 9.98
CA LEU A 91 9.59 3.37 8.73
C LEU A 91 8.79 2.86 7.54
N SER A 92 8.47 1.57 7.58
CA SER A 92 7.88 0.86 6.45
C SER A 92 6.52 1.45 6.10
N LEU A 93 5.72 1.80 7.11
CA LEU A 93 4.43 2.47 6.92
C LEU A 93 4.61 3.89 6.38
N SER A 94 5.47 4.68 7.01
CA SER A 94 5.60 6.11 6.68
C SER A 94 6.20 6.33 5.31
N LEU A 95 7.12 5.46 4.86
CA LEU A 95 7.63 5.53 3.48
C LEU A 95 6.53 5.29 2.46
N ARG A 96 5.67 4.30 2.70
CA ARG A 96 4.55 4.00 1.80
C ARG A 96 3.47 5.09 1.84
N GLU A 97 3.23 5.70 2.99
CA GLU A 97 2.27 6.80 3.13
C GLU A 97 2.78 8.09 2.47
N LEU A 98 4.05 8.43 2.71
CA LEU A 98 4.66 9.67 2.24
C LEU A 98 5.08 9.60 0.78
N PHE A 99 5.54 8.45 0.29
CA PHE A 99 6.07 8.27 -1.07
C PHE A 99 5.25 7.29 -1.92
N GLY A 100 4.13 6.77 -1.41
CA GLY A 100 3.35 5.76 -2.13
C GLY A 100 4.02 4.39 -2.14
N SER A 101 3.25 3.35 -2.49
CA SER A 101 3.74 1.97 -2.42
C SER A 101 4.87 1.64 -3.39
N LYS A 102 5.07 2.44 -4.44
CA LYS A 102 6.11 2.20 -5.45
C LYS A 102 7.52 2.39 -4.89
N ILE A 103 7.70 3.17 -3.82
CA ILE A 103 9.03 3.35 -3.19
C ILE A 103 9.62 2.02 -2.73
N SER A 104 8.76 1.05 -2.38
CA SER A 104 9.15 -0.29 -1.96
C SER A 104 9.92 -1.06 -3.04
N ASP A 105 9.67 -0.76 -4.33
CA ASP A 105 10.39 -1.38 -5.45
C ASP A 105 11.82 -0.85 -5.58
N TYR A 106 12.10 0.29 -4.94
CA TYR A 106 13.42 0.92 -4.91
C TYR A 106 14.22 0.56 -3.64
N MET A 107 13.61 -0.14 -2.69
CA MET A 107 14.23 -0.39 -1.38
C MET A 107 15.00 -1.71 -1.31
N ASN A 108 16.13 -1.69 -0.58
CA ASN A 108 16.92 -2.85 -0.18
C ASN A 108 17.13 -2.82 1.33
N LEU A 109 17.08 -4.00 1.98
CA LEU A 109 17.47 -4.11 3.38
C LEU A 109 18.94 -4.54 3.49
N VAL A 110 19.70 -3.87 4.34
CA VAL A 110 21.08 -4.25 4.68
C VAL A 110 21.12 -4.53 6.16
N PHE A 111 21.61 -5.71 6.52
CA PHE A 111 21.85 -6.09 7.90
C PHE A 111 23.33 -5.92 8.20
N THR A 112 23.67 -5.37 9.36
CA THR A 112 25.06 -5.29 9.85
C THR A 112 25.25 -6.13 11.09
N GLY A 113 26.42 -6.72 11.30
CA GLY A 113 26.69 -7.64 12.41
C GLY A 113 26.80 -9.09 11.97
N GLY A 114 27.25 -9.34 10.73
CA GLY A 114 27.51 -10.71 10.27
C GLY A 114 28.60 -11.40 11.06
N ASP A 115 29.60 -10.65 11.51
CA ASP A 115 30.63 -11.05 12.46
C ASP A 115 30.04 -11.54 13.79
N ASP A 116 29.03 -10.85 14.34
CA ASP A 116 28.36 -11.32 15.56
C ASP A 116 27.63 -12.65 15.34
N LEU A 117 27.05 -12.86 14.15
CA LEU A 117 26.31 -14.09 13.83
C LEU A 117 27.28 -15.27 13.62
N GLU A 118 28.37 -15.04 12.90
CA GLU A 118 29.45 -16.01 12.71
C GLU A 118 30.05 -16.45 14.04
N ASP A 119 30.32 -15.52 14.96
CA ASP A 119 30.83 -15.82 16.31
C ASP A 119 29.88 -16.71 17.16
N ASN A 120 28.59 -16.72 16.81
CA ASN A 120 27.56 -17.54 17.46
C ASN A 120 27.19 -18.81 16.66
N ASP A 121 27.96 -19.17 15.64
CA ASP A 121 27.68 -20.27 14.70
C ASP A 121 26.26 -20.19 14.10
N GLU A 122 25.81 -18.98 13.77
CA GLU A 122 24.45 -18.69 13.29
C GLU A 122 24.49 -18.03 11.90
N THR A 123 23.62 -18.46 10.98
CA THR A 123 23.42 -17.76 9.70
C THR A 123 22.31 -16.72 9.79
N LEU A 124 22.25 -15.81 8.80
CA LEU A 124 21.13 -14.86 8.71
C LEU A 124 19.77 -15.57 8.61
N ASP A 125 19.72 -16.71 7.91
CA ASP A 125 18.48 -17.47 7.75
C ASP A 125 18.09 -18.19 9.04
N ASP A 126 19.08 -18.71 9.80
CA ASP A 126 18.84 -19.27 11.13
C ASP A 126 18.23 -18.23 12.07
N TYR A 127 18.76 -17.01 12.04
CA TYR A 127 18.22 -15.89 12.82
C TYR A 127 16.75 -15.63 12.48
N PHE A 128 16.38 -15.65 11.20
CA PHE A 128 14.99 -15.42 10.80
C PHE A 128 14.06 -16.58 11.15
N CYS A 129 14.57 -17.81 11.24
CA CYS A 129 13.79 -18.99 11.62
C CYS A 129 13.44 -19.02 13.12
N ARG A 130 14.21 -18.35 14.00
CA ARG A 130 14.06 -18.41 15.48
C ARG A 130 13.05 -17.40 16.07
N ASP A 131 11.97 -17.10 15.37
CA ASP A 131 10.97 -16.05 15.67
C ASP A 131 11.32 -14.66 15.14
N CYS A 132 11.54 -14.54 13.83
CA CYS A 132 11.64 -13.23 13.18
C CYS A 132 10.41 -12.35 13.49
N PRO A 133 10.62 -11.13 14.05
CA PRO A 133 9.52 -10.22 14.37
C PRO A 133 8.67 -9.87 13.15
N GLU A 134 7.36 -9.75 13.35
CA GLU A 134 6.40 -9.43 12.29
C GLU A 134 6.74 -8.12 11.55
N PRO A 135 7.17 -7.02 12.23
CA PRO A 135 7.63 -5.83 11.53
C PRO A 135 8.78 -6.06 10.55
N LEU A 136 9.70 -6.97 10.91
CA LEU A 136 10.87 -7.28 10.08
C LEU A 136 10.49 -8.16 8.89
N LYS A 137 9.60 -9.15 9.09
CA LYS A 137 9.00 -9.94 8.00
C LYS A 137 8.26 -9.06 6.99
N ASN A 138 7.51 -8.08 7.49
CA ASN A 138 6.80 -7.12 6.65
C ASN A 138 7.76 -6.24 5.86
N ALA A 139 8.83 -5.74 6.50
CA ALA A 139 9.86 -4.96 5.82
C ALA A 139 10.58 -5.79 4.74
N LEU A 140 10.94 -7.05 5.02
CA LEU A 140 11.53 -7.98 4.05
C LEU A 140 10.60 -8.20 2.86
N THR A 141 9.33 -8.49 3.13
CA THR A 141 8.32 -8.73 2.08
C THR A 141 8.11 -7.49 1.22
N MET A 142 8.02 -6.31 1.84
CA MET A 142 7.91 -5.03 1.16
C MET A 142 9.10 -4.79 0.21
N CYS A 143 10.32 -5.14 0.63
CA CYS A 143 11.52 -5.04 -0.19
C CYS A 143 11.71 -6.23 -1.15
N GLY A 144 10.67 -7.04 -1.41
CA GLY A 144 10.77 -8.20 -2.31
C GLY A 144 11.83 -9.22 -1.89
N ASN A 145 12.07 -9.36 -0.58
CA ASN A 145 13.11 -10.17 0.04
C ASN A 145 14.56 -9.80 -0.35
N ARG A 146 14.79 -8.62 -0.93
CA ARG A 146 16.13 -8.11 -1.24
C ARG A 146 16.86 -7.72 0.03
N ARG A 147 17.87 -8.52 0.39
CA ARG A 147 18.67 -8.33 1.60
C ARG A 147 20.14 -8.72 1.41
N VAL A 148 21.02 -8.10 2.18
CA VAL A 148 22.42 -8.52 2.34
C VAL A 148 22.83 -8.39 3.81
N LEU A 149 23.77 -9.23 4.25
CA LEU A 149 24.41 -9.15 5.56
C LEU A 149 25.85 -8.68 5.39
N LEU A 150 26.23 -7.67 6.16
CA LEU A 150 27.57 -7.09 6.21
C LEU A 150 28.15 -7.25 7.62
N ASP A 151 29.46 -7.40 7.70
CA ASP A 151 30.16 -7.35 8.99
C ASP A 151 30.31 -5.91 9.43
N LYS A 152 30.38 -5.68 10.75
CA LYS A 152 30.67 -4.34 11.26
C LYS A 152 32.13 -3.99 11.05
N GLU A 153 33.05 -4.91 11.36
CA GLU A 153 34.48 -4.68 11.25
C GLU A 153 35.19 -5.92 10.72
N THR A 154 35.32 -6.02 9.40
CA THR A 154 36.26 -6.96 8.79
C THR A 154 37.56 -6.26 8.40
N LYS A 155 38.70 -6.89 8.72
CA LYS A 155 40.04 -6.45 8.25
C LYS A 155 40.48 -7.18 6.99
N ASP A 156 39.75 -8.20 6.58
CA ASP A 156 40.05 -8.99 5.39
C ASP A 156 39.64 -8.21 4.13
N PRO A 157 40.61 -7.81 3.28
CA PRO A 157 40.31 -7.09 2.04
C PRO A 157 39.45 -7.88 1.07
N LEU A 158 39.55 -9.21 1.04
CA LEU A 158 38.74 -10.06 0.15
C LEU A 158 37.30 -10.08 0.64
N LYS A 159 37.07 -10.31 1.93
CA LYS A 159 35.72 -10.27 2.53
C LYS A 159 35.06 -8.91 2.35
N LYS A 160 35.82 -7.81 2.47
CA LYS A 160 35.34 -6.45 2.17
C LYS A 160 34.90 -6.29 0.72
N ALA A 161 35.71 -6.74 -0.23
CA ALA A 161 35.39 -6.65 -1.65
C ALA A 161 34.14 -7.47 -2.00
N ASP A 162 34.01 -8.69 -1.46
CA ASP A 162 32.84 -9.54 -1.66
C ASP A 162 31.56 -8.90 -1.10
N GLN A 163 31.63 -8.33 0.12
CA GLN A 163 30.53 -7.59 0.73
C GLN A 163 30.11 -6.37 -0.09
N LEU A 164 31.08 -5.67 -0.66
CA LEU A 164 30.85 -4.54 -1.55
C LEU A 164 30.15 -4.95 -2.83
N GLU A 165 30.62 -6.03 -3.46
CA GLU A 165 30.05 -6.59 -4.69
C GLU A 165 28.60 -7.03 -4.47
N GLN A 166 28.28 -7.66 -3.34
CA GLN A 166 26.90 -8.02 -2.99
C GLN A 166 25.98 -6.80 -2.84
N LEU A 167 26.46 -5.72 -2.22
CA LEU A 167 25.68 -4.48 -2.10
C LEU A 167 25.44 -3.83 -3.47
N ILE A 168 26.48 -3.76 -4.31
CA ILE A 168 26.39 -3.25 -5.69
C ILE A 168 25.40 -4.08 -6.50
N PHE A 169 25.47 -5.41 -6.40
CA PHE A 169 24.55 -6.30 -7.07
C PHE A 169 23.09 -6.02 -6.69
N LEU A 170 22.77 -5.82 -5.40
CA LEU A 170 21.41 -5.48 -4.98
C LEU A 170 20.91 -4.15 -5.50
N VAL A 171 21.78 -3.13 -5.58
CA VAL A 171 21.43 -1.84 -6.19
C VAL A 171 21.12 -2.03 -7.67
N ASN A 172 21.97 -2.75 -8.41
CA ASN A 172 21.76 -3.02 -9.84
C ASN A 172 20.46 -3.79 -10.09
N VAL A 173 20.15 -4.80 -9.25
CA VAL A 173 18.89 -5.54 -9.32
C VAL A 173 17.68 -4.61 -9.19
N VAL A 174 17.72 -3.66 -8.26
CA VAL A 174 16.65 -2.66 -8.10
C VAL A 174 16.54 -1.77 -9.34
N VAL A 175 17.66 -1.28 -9.86
CA VAL A 175 17.68 -0.42 -11.05
C VAL A 175 17.11 -1.17 -12.26
N GLU A 176 17.53 -2.41 -12.49
CA GLU A 176 17.05 -3.25 -13.58
C GLU A 176 15.55 -3.56 -13.45
N ASN A 177 15.08 -3.93 -12.26
CA ASN A 177 13.66 -4.21 -12.00
C ASN A 177 12.76 -3.00 -12.21
N ASN A 178 13.29 -1.78 -12.06
CA ASN A 178 12.59 -0.53 -12.34
C ASN A 178 12.88 0.01 -13.76
N GLY A 179 13.48 -0.81 -14.64
CA GLY A 179 13.74 -0.47 -16.04
C GLY A 179 14.74 0.68 -16.22
N GLY A 180 15.66 0.85 -15.27
CA GLY A 180 16.62 1.94 -15.23
C GLY A 180 16.02 3.30 -14.86
N LYS A 181 14.74 3.36 -14.49
CA LYS A 181 14.06 4.61 -14.15
C LYS A 181 14.24 4.93 -12.67
N PRO A 182 14.84 6.07 -12.31
CA PRO A 182 14.93 6.49 -10.91
C PRO A 182 13.57 6.90 -10.36
N TYR A 183 13.46 6.85 -9.04
CA TYR A 183 12.33 7.38 -8.28
C TYR A 183 12.43 8.90 -8.19
N THR A 184 11.46 9.61 -8.78
CA THR A 184 11.45 11.07 -8.90
C THR A 184 10.25 11.70 -8.18
N ASP A 185 10.31 13.02 -7.96
CA ASP A 185 9.17 13.80 -7.44
C ASP A 185 7.97 13.76 -8.39
N ASP A 186 8.19 13.72 -9.71
CA ASP A 186 7.13 13.59 -10.69
C ASP A 186 6.45 12.22 -10.60
N LEU A 187 7.23 11.13 -10.50
CA LEU A 187 6.69 9.79 -10.27
C LEU A 187 5.87 9.76 -8.97
N PHE A 188 6.37 10.39 -7.91
CA PHE A 188 5.63 10.49 -6.66
C PHE A 188 4.28 11.23 -6.83
N LYS A 189 4.28 12.39 -7.50
CA LYS A 189 3.06 13.17 -7.78
C LYS A 189 2.06 12.36 -8.60
N GLU A 190 2.51 11.66 -9.64
CA GLU A 190 1.69 10.79 -10.46
C GLU A 190 1.00 9.71 -9.62
N LEU A 191 1.76 8.98 -8.79
CA LEU A 191 1.23 7.94 -7.91
C LEU A 191 0.21 8.50 -6.90
N LYS A 192 0.44 9.71 -6.38
CA LYS A 192 -0.48 10.37 -5.45
C LYS A 192 -1.79 10.77 -6.12
N VAL A 193 -1.74 11.22 -7.38
CA VAL A 193 -2.94 11.51 -8.18
C VAL A 193 -3.70 10.22 -8.48
N GLU A 194 -3.00 9.17 -8.92
CA GLU A 194 -3.60 7.87 -9.24
C GLU A 194 -4.30 7.25 -8.03
N SER A 195 -3.66 7.29 -6.85
CA SER A 195 -4.23 6.80 -5.60
C SER A 195 -5.53 7.52 -5.23
N LYS A 196 -5.52 8.87 -5.26
CA LYS A 196 -6.73 9.68 -5.02
C LYS A 196 -7.83 9.39 -6.03
N LEU A 197 -7.47 9.23 -7.30
CA LEU A 197 -8.44 8.90 -8.34
C LEU A 197 -9.10 7.56 -8.04
N LYS A 198 -8.32 6.51 -7.75
CA LYS A 198 -8.82 5.17 -7.36
C LYS A 198 -9.73 5.22 -6.13
N GLU A 199 -9.37 5.98 -5.10
CA GLU A 199 -10.21 6.15 -3.92
C GLU A 199 -11.55 6.82 -4.27
N THR A 200 -11.51 7.88 -5.08
CA THR A 200 -12.73 8.58 -5.49
C THR A 200 -13.63 7.72 -6.38
N THR A 201 -13.06 6.95 -7.32
CA THR A 201 -13.82 6.04 -8.18
C THR A 201 -14.48 4.96 -7.34
N HIS A 202 -13.74 4.33 -6.43
CA HIS A 202 -14.29 3.29 -5.56
C HIS A 202 -15.44 3.83 -4.70
N ARG A 203 -15.26 5.02 -4.10
CA ARG A 203 -16.31 5.67 -3.30
C ARG A 203 -17.56 6.01 -4.13
N LEU A 204 -17.38 6.40 -5.40
CA LEU A 204 -18.51 6.69 -6.30
C LEU A 204 -19.23 5.41 -6.73
N GLU A 205 -18.50 4.34 -7.01
CA GLU A 205 -19.06 3.02 -7.33
C GLU A 205 -19.90 2.47 -6.17
N GLU A 206 -19.41 2.56 -4.94
CA GLU A 206 -20.17 2.15 -3.76
C GLU A 206 -21.46 2.96 -3.58
N LYS A 207 -21.40 4.29 -3.78
CA LYS A 207 -22.59 5.15 -3.72
C LYS A 207 -23.59 4.82 -4.82
N LEU A 208 -23.10 4.59 -6.04
CA LEU A 208 -23.95 4.21 -7.17
C LEU A 208 -24.66 2.87 -6.90
N ALA A 209 -23.93 1.88 -6.39
CA ALA A 209 -24.51 0.58 -6.03
C ALA A 209 -25.59 0.70 -4.94
N LYS A 210 -25.36 1.52 -3.91
CA LYS A 210 -26.35 1.79 -2.85
C LYS A 210 -27.60 2.48 -3.39
N GLU A 211 -27.42 3.48 -4.26
CA GLU A 211 -28.54 4.21 -4.87
C GLU A 211 -29.37 3.30 -5.79
N GLN A 212 -28.70 2.48 -6.61
CA GLN A 212 -29.37 1.50 -7.47
C GLN A 212 -30.18 0.48 -6.66
N ALA A 213 -29.60 -0.03 -5.57
CA ALA A 213 -30.30 -0.96 -4.67
C ALA A 213 -31.52 -0.29 -3.99
N ALA A 214 -31.38 0.95 -3.53
CA ALA A 214 -32.47 1.71 -2.93
C ALA A 214 -33.60 1.98 -3.93
N ARG A 215 -33.26 2.38 -5.16
CA ARG A 215 -34.21 2.62 -6.24
C ARG A 215 -34.97 1.35 -6.63
N LEU A 216 -34.26 0.23 -6.82
CA LEU A 216 -34.91 -1.04 -7.14
C LEU A 216 -35.89 -1.47 -6.03
N LYS A 217 -35.49 -1.32 -4.77
CA LYS A 217 -36.36 -1.60 -3.62
C LYS A 217 -37.60 -0.71 -3.61
N ALA A 218 -37.45 0.59 -3.88
CA ALA A 218 -38.57 1.53 -3.97
C ALA A 218 -39.52 1.19 -5.12
N GLU A 219 -38.99 0.84 -6.30
CA GLU A 219 -39.79 0.43 -7.47
C GLU A 219 -40.58 -0.86 -7.21
N LEU A 220 -39.97 -1.86 -6.54
CA LEU A 220 -40.65 -3.09 -6.15
C LEU A 220 -41.76 -2.81 -5.13
N SER A 221 -41.48 -2.00 -4.11
CA SER A 221 -42.47 -1.63 -3.10
C SER A 221 -43.64 -0.83 -3.71
N ALA A 222 -43.36 0.06 -4.67
CA ALA A 222 -44.39 0.84 -5.35
C ALA A 222 -45.27 -0.06 -6.23
N LYS A 223 -44.69 -1.02 -6.97
CA LYS A 223 -45.45 -2.00 -7.75
C LYS A 223 -46.33 -2.88 -6.85
N GLU A 224 -45.83 -3.30 -5.69
CA GLU A 224 -46.60 -4.10 -4.75
C GLU A 224 -47.76 -3.30 -4.15
N ALA A 225 -47.53 -2.03 -3.77
CA ALA A 225 -48.57 -1.14 -3.29
C ALA A 225 -49.65 -0.87 -4.35
N GLN A 226 -49.24 -0.65 -5.61
CA GLN A 226 -50.16 -0.48 -6.73
C GLN A 226 -51.04 -1.72 -6.91
N LYS A 227 -50.45 -2.92 -6.91
CA LYS A 227 -51.20 -4.18 -7.04
C LYS A 227 -52.25 -4.34 -5.93
N LYS A 228 -51.89 -4.01 -4.68
CA LYS A 228 -52.84 -4.04 -3.54
C LYS A 228 -53.98 -3.05 -3.73
N SER A 229 -53.66 -1.82 -4.16
CA SER A 229 -54.68 -0.80 -4.44
C SER A 229 -55.63 -1.23 -5.57
N ASP A 230 -55.10 -1.78 -6.66
CA ASP A 230 -55.91 -2.26 -7.79
C ASP A 230 -56.84 -3.42 -7.35
N ASP A 231 -56.36 -4.32 -6.50
CA ASP A 231 -57.15 -5.41 -5.92
C ASP A 231 -58.29 -4.90 -5.02
N GLU A 232 -58.03 -3.87 -4.21
CA GLU A 232 -59.05 -3.22 -3.37
C GLU A 232 -60.11 -2.49 -4.22
N ILE A 233 -59.69 -1.73 -5.23
CA ILE A 233 -60.60 -1.04 -6.17
C ILE A 233 -61.50 -2.06 -6.86
N ARG A 234 -60.95 -3.18 -7.32
CA ARG A 234 -61.72 -4.26 -7.95
C ARG A 234 -62.80 -4.82 -7.00
N LYS A 235 -62.43 -5.15 -5.75
CA LYS A 235 -63.38 -5.64 -4.74
C LYS A 235 -64.49 -4.63 -4.43
N LEU A 236 -64.14 -3.33 -4.33
CA LEU A 236 -65.11 -2.27 -4.08
C LEU A 236 -66.09 -2.10 -5.25
N ARG A 237 -65.61 -2.21 -6.49
CA ARG A 237 -66.48 -2.19 -7.69
C ARG A 237 -67.48 -3.35 -7.67
N GLU A 238 -67.00 -4.56 -7.40
CA GLU A 238 -67.87 -5.75 -7.29
C GLU A 238 -68.92 -5.61 -6.18
N TYR A 239 -68.56 -5.02 -5.03
CA TYR A 239 -69.49 -4.75 -3.94
C TYR A 239 -70.54 -3.71 -4.30
N LEU A 240 -70.13 -2.60 -4.94
CA LEU A 240 -71.03 -1.54 -5.39
C LEU A 240 -72.02 -2.04 -6.45
N GLU A 241 -71.57 -2.82 -7.43
CA GLU A 241 -72.44 -3.42 -8.44
C GLU A 241 -73.50 -4.33 -7.81
N ARG A 242 -73.12 -5.13 -6.80
CA ARG A 242 -74.06 -5.99 -6.07
C ARG A 242 -75.10 -5.18 -5.29
N ALA A 243 -74.66 -4.16 -4.56
CA ALA A 243 -75.55 -3.29 -3.79
C ALA A 243 -76.52 -2.50 -4.69
N GLN A 244 -76.05 -2.03 -5.86
CA GLN A 244 -76.91 -1.38 -6.84
C GLN A 244 -77.98 -2.32 -7.37
N LYS A 245 -77.60 -3.55 -7.72
CA LYS A 245 -78.55 -4.56 -8.20
C LYS A 245 -79.61 -4.89 -7.16
N GLU A 246 -79.22 -5.08 -5.90
CA GLU A 246 -80.15 -5.31 -4.78
C GLU A 246 -81.10 -4.11 -4.59
N SER A 247 -80.59 -2.88 -4.70
CA SER A 247 -81.41 -1.67 -4.58
C SER A 247 -82.41 -1.52 -5.74
N GLU A 248 -82.03 -1.85 -6.97
CA GLU A 248 -82.92 -1.86 -8.14
C GLU A 248 -84.00 -2.94 -8.02
N GLU A 249 -83.65 -4.14 -7.54
CA GLU A 249 -84.59 -5.23 -7.30
C GLU A 249 -85.65 -4.84 -6.25
N LEU A 250 -85.24 -4.22 -5.14
CA LEU A 250 -86.15 -3.70 -4.11
C LEU A 250 -87.10 -2.62 -4.65
N ARG A 251 -86.60 -1.72 -5.51
CA ARG A 251 -87.39 -0.64 -6.11
C ARG A 251 -88.41 -1.18 -7.13
N GLY A 252 -88.02 -2.17 -7.94
CA GLY A 252 -88.94 -2.87 -8.85
C GLY A 252 -90.01 -3.72 -8.15
N LEU A 253 -89.83 -4.04 -6.86
CA LEU A 253 -90.85 -4.66 -6.02
C LEU A 253 -91.84 -3.63 -5.45
N SER A 254 -91.40 -2.42 -5.08
CA SER A 254 -92.33 -1.36 -4.65
C SER A 254 -93.21 -0.84 -5.78
N ASP A 255 -92.67 -0.74 -6.99
CA ASP A 255 -93.43 -0.29 -8.18
C ASP A 255 -94.48 -1.33 -8.62
N ARG A 256 -94.25 -2.63 -8.36
CA ARG A 256 -95.23 -3.70 -8.57
C ARG A 256 -96.29 -3.79 -7.46
N GLY A 257 -95.98 -3.32 -6.26
CA GLY A 257 -96.90 -3.26 -5.12
C GLY A 257 -97.92 -2.11 -5.21
N MET A 258 -97.71 -1.10 -6.05
CA MET A 258 -98.65 0.01 -6.29
C MET A 258 -99.70 -0.28 -7.39
N CYS A 259 -100.08 -1.55 -7.60
CA CYS A 259 -101.18 -1.88 -8.50
C CYS A 259 -102.55 -1.58 -7.83
N ASN A 260 -103.09 -0.41 -8.18
CA ASN A 260 -104.49 0.07 -8.11
C ASN A 260 -105.48 -0.67 -7.20
N ILE A 261 -105.87 -0.02 -6.09
CA ILE A 261 -107.21 -0.17 -5.52
C ILE A 261 -108.01 1.07 -5.95
N LEU A 262 -108.88 0.86 -6.95
CA LEU A 262 -109.96 1.77 -7.37
C LEU A 262 -111.12 1.70 -6.37
#